data_AF-A0AAD7IDC3-F1
#
_entry.id   AF-A0AAD7IDC3-F1
#
_cell.length_a   1.000
_cell.length_b   1.000
_cell.length_c   1.000
_cell.angle_alpha   90.00
_cell.angle_beta   90.00
_cell.angle_gamma   90.00
#
_symmetry.space_group_name_H-M   'P 1'
#
loop_
_entity.id
_entity.type
_entity.pdbx_description
1 polymer ?
#
loop_
_entity_poly.entity_id
_entity_poly.type
_entity_poly.pdbx_seq_one_letter_code
_entity_poly.pdbx_strand_id
1 'polypeptide(L)' 'LRVEWCKVWARMDRWREEVNLLKEEMRRVPISLRHRAGWWIDRREVEEFEGEHAEGVRAYATRQAALMRGLADHFEEMWQ' A
#
# COMPACT_ATOMS: atom_id res chain seq x y z
N LEU A 1 -26.67 -22.91 -27.20
CA LEU A 1 -26.78 -23.41 -25.80
C LEU A 1 -25.43 -23.67 -25.14
N ARG A 2 -24.54 -24.55 -25.65
CA ARG A 2 -23.22 -24.83 -25.02
C ARG A 2 -22.27 -23.62 -25.00
N VAL A 3 -22.15 -22.89 -26.10
CA VAL A 3 -21.24 -21.71 -26.19
C VAL A 3 -21.64 -20.60 -25.22
N GLU A 4 -22.93 -20.31 -25.12
CA GLU A 4 -23.43 -19.30 -24.17
C GLU A 4 -23.20 -19.72 -22.72
N TRP A 5 -23.35 -21.01 -22.40
CA TRP A 5 -22.98 -21.56 -21.09
C TRP A 5 -21.49 -21.36 -20.78
N CYS A 6 -20.59 -21.71 -21.72
CA CYS A 6 -19.15 -21.51 -21.52
C CYS A 6 -18.78 -20.04 -21.30
N LYS A 7 -19.41 -19.11 -22.03
CA LYS A 7 -19.18 -17.66 -21.86
C LYS A 7 -19.62 -17.16 -20.48
N VAL A 8 -20.80 -17.57 -20.03
CA VAL A 8 -21.32 -17.17 -18.70
C VAL A 8 -20.44 -17.76 -17.60
N TRP A 9 -20.02 -19.02 -17.75
CA TRP A 9 -19.16 -19.69 -16.78
C TRP A 9 -17.77 -19.05 -16.70
N ALA A 10 -17.15 -18.72 -17.83
CA ALA A 10 -15.86 -18.03 -17.87
C ALA A 10 -15.93 -16.62 -17.25
N ARG A 11 -17.04 -15.88 -17.45
CA ARG A 11 -17.23 -14.60 -16.74
C ARG A 11 -17.33 -14.83 -15.25
N MET A 12 -18.17 -15.76 -14.80
CA MET A 12 -18.32 -16.06 -13.37
C MET A 12 -16.96 -16.40 -12.72
N ASP A 13 -16.13 -17.18 -13.41
CA ASP A 13 -14.81 -17.56 -12.91
C ASP A 13 -13.87 -16.34 -12.80
N ARG A 14 -13.83 -15.49 -13.83
CA ARG A 14 -13.08 -14.22 -13.78
C ARG A 14 -13.58 -13.31 -12.64
N TRP A 15 -14.88 -13.14 -12.47
CA TRP A 15 -15.44 -12.34 -11.39
C TRP A 15 -15.01 -12.85 -10.02
N ARG A 16 -14.93 -14.18 -9.84
CA ARG A 16 -14.42 -14.78 -8.59
C ARG A 16 -12.94 -14.48 -8.38
N GLU A 17 -12.14 -14.57 -9.44
CA GLU A 17 -10.73 -14.20 -9.41
C GLU A 17 -10.54 -12.73 -9.03
N GLU A 18 -11.26 -11.81 -9.69
CA GLU A 18 -11.20 -10.37 -9.41
C GLU A 18 -11.58 -10.04 -7.96
N VAL A 19 -12.60 -10.68 -7.40
CA VAL A 19 -12.97 -10.53 -5.99
C VAL A 19 -11.87 -11.02 -5.06
N ASN A 20 -11.21 -12.13 -5.37
CA ASN A 20 -10.10 -12.65 -4.58
C ASN A 20 -8.86 -11.74 -4.65
N LEU A 21 -8.54 -11.22 -5.84
CA LEU A 21 -7.46 -10.26 -6.04
C LEU A 21 -7.71 -8.98 -5.24
N LEU A 22 -8.93 -8.44 -5.30
CA LEU A 22 -9.30 -7.25 -4.53
C LEU A 22 -9.13 -7.48 -3.02
N LYS A 23 -9.60 -8.61 -2.49
CA LYS A 23 -9.41 -8.96 -1.08
C LYS A 23 -7.94 -9.05 -0.69
N GLU A 24 -7.10 -9.58 -1.57
CA GLU A 24 -5.67 -9.67 -1.31
C GLU A 24 -4.99 -8.30 -1.38
N GLU A 25 -5.42 -7.41 -2.28
CA GLU A 25 -4.97 -6.02 -2.29
C GLU A 25 -5.36 -5.29 -1.02
N MET A 26 -6.62 -5.44 -0.58
CA MET A 26 -7.10 -4.88 0.69
C MET A 26 -6.23 -5.32 1.87
N ARG A 27 -5.75 -6.57 1.84
CA ARG A 27 -4.82 -7.09 2.86
C ARG A 27 -3.38 -6.58 2.71
N ARG A 28 -2.88 -6.46 1.48
CA ARG A 28 -1.46 -6.15 1.20
C ARG A 28 -1.13 -4.67 1.21
N VAL A 29 -2.06 -3.81 0.82
CA VAL A 29 -1.84 -2.36 0.72
C VAL A 29 -1.41 -1.77 2.08
N PRO A 30 -2.10 -2.02 3.22
CA PRO A 30 -1.71 -1.43 4.49
C PRO A 30 -0.34 -1.95 4.97
N ILE A 31 -0.06 -3.24 4.75
CA ILE A 31 1.24 -3.85 5.05
C ILE A 31 2.36 -3.16 4.26
N SER A 32 2.14 -2.95 2.97
CA SER A 32 3.10 -2.29 2.08
C SER A 32 3.35 -0.84 2.50
N LEU A 33 2.30 -0.13 2.91
CA LEU A 33 2.39 1.24 3.43
C LEU A 33 3.16 1.31 4.76
N ARG A 34 2.89 0.38 5.69
CA ARG A 34 3.63 0.28 6.97
C ARG A 34 5.11 -0.02 6.74
N HIS A 35 5.42 -0.94 5.81
CA HIS A 35 6.79 -1.23 5.40
C HIS A 35 7.47 0.01 4.78
N ARG A 36 6.78 0.74 3.90
CA ARG A 36 7.28 1.98 3.29
C ARG A 36 7.51 3.09 4.33
N ALA A 37 6.66 3.17 5.36
CA ALA A 37 6.86 4.08 6.47
C ALA A 37 8.15 3.76 7.24
N GLY A 38 8.44 2.49 7.50
CA GLY A 38 9.71 2.04 8.10
C GLY A 38 10.90 2.45 7.23
N TRP A 39 10.82 2.17 5.93
CA TRP A 39 11.87 2.54 4.96
C TRP A 39 12.20 4.05 4.95
N TRP A 40 11.21 4.91 5.20
CA TRP A 40 11.43 6.35 5.35
C TRP A 40 12.12 6.70 6.67
N ILE A 41 11.74 6.06 7.78
CA ILE A 41 12.40 6.26 9.08
C ILE A 41 13.88 5.90 9.00
N ASP A 42 14.22 4.80 8.34
CA ASP A 42 15.60 4.36 8.17
C ASP A 42 16.45 5.34 7.34
N ARG A 43 15.82 6.23 6.57
CA ARG A 43 16.47 7.24 5.71
C ARG A 43 16.43 8.65 6.25
N ARG A 44 15.93 8.84 7.47
CA ARG A 44 15.86 10.17 8.09
C ARG A 44 17.25 10.74 8.42
N GLU A 45 18.26 9.87 8.49
CA GLU A 45 19.65 10.19 8.73
C GLU A 45 20.45 9.74 7.51
N VAL A 46 21.13 10.68 6.87
CA VAL A 46 21.99 10.45 5.71
C VAL A 46 23.32 11.08 6.05
N GLU A 47 24.38 10.27 6.09
CA GLU A 47 25.71 10.68 6.56
C GLU A 47 26.31 11.83 5.73
N GLU A 48 25.93 11.95 4.46
CA GLU A 48 26.43 12.99 3.54
C GLU A 48 25.80 14.37 3.76
N PHE A 49 24.69 14.48 4.49
CA PHE A 49 24.03 15.75 4.75
C PHE A 49 24.37 16.28 6.14
N GLU A 50 24.72 17.57 6.20
CA GLU A 50 25.02 18.28 7.43
C GLU A 50 24.15 19.55 7.57
N GLY A 51 24.10 20.09 8.79
CA GLY A 51 23.39 21.33 9.09
C GLY A 51 21.91 21.31 8.69
N GLU A 52 21.45 22.40 8.09
CA GLU A 52 20.04 22.59 7.68
C GLU A 52 19.54 21.53 6.69
N HIS A 53 20.44 20.96 5.86
CA HIS A 53 20.08 19.94 4.89
C HIS A 53 19.75 18.61 5.59
N ALA A 54 20.53 18.24 6.60
CA ALA A 54 20.25 17.06 7.43
C ALA A 54 18.91 17.20 8.17
N GLU A 55 18.63 18.40 8.69
CA GLU A 55 17.36 18.70 9.36
C GLU A 55 16.18 18.60 8.39
N GLY A 56 16.30 19.20 7.20
CA GLY A 56 15.27 19.13 6.16
C GLY A 56 14.96 17.69 5.72
N VAL A 57 15.99 16.88 5.50
CA VAL A 57 15.83 15.45 5.14
C VAL A 57 15.15 14.67 6.25
N ARG A 58 15.56 14.89 7.51
CA ARG A 58 14.94 14.25 8.67
C ARG A 58 13.47 14.63 8.81
N ALA A 59 13.16 15.91 8.69
CA ALA A 59 11.80 16.43 8.77
C ALA A 59 10.92 15.85 7.64
N TYR A 60 11.44 15.82 6.41
CA TYR A 60 10.73 15.27 5.26
C TYR A 60 10.49 13.77 5.40
N ALA A 61 11.52 12.99 5.72
CA ALA A 61 11.42 11.54 5.92
C ALA A 61 10.41 11.20 7.03
N THR A 62 10.44 11.92 8.14
CA THR A 62 9.50 11.76 9.25
C THR A 62 8.06 12.06 8.81
N ARG A 63 7.85 13.15 8.06
CA ARG A 63 6.54 13.51 7.50
C ARG A 63 6.03 12.43 6.54
N GLN A 64 6.87 11.90 5.66
CA GLN A 64 6.50 10.84 4.73
C GLN A 64 6.13 9.55 5.47
N ALA A 65 6.89 9.18 6.49
CA ALA A 65 6.55 8.03 7.33
C ALA A 65 5.20 8.18 8.03
N ALA A 66 4.91 9.37 8.59
CA ALA A 66 3.63 9.66 9.22
C ALA A 66 2.45 9.59 8.23
N LEU A 67 2.61 10.15 7.03
CA LEU A 67 1.61 10.10 5.97
C LEU A 67 1.28 8.65 5.56
N MET A 68 2.30 7.82 5.36
CA MET A 68 2.13 6.41 4.98
C MET A 68 1.46 5.60 6.09
N ARG A 69 1.76 5.88 7.36
CA ARG A 69 1.05 5.26 8.50
C ARG A 69 -0.42 5.67 8.53
N GLY A 70 -0.71 6.97 8.38
CA GLY A 70 -2.09 7.46 8.34
C GLY A 70 -2.89 6.86 7.19
N LEU A 71 -2.29 6.67 6.01
CA LEU A 71 -2.91 5.96 4.90
C LEU A 71 -3.18 4.49 5.23
N ALA A 72 -2.21 3.80 5.85
CA ALA A 72 -2.39 2.41 6.24
C ALA A 72 -3.55 2.25 7.24
N ASP A 73 -3.60 3.12 8.25
CA ASP A 73 -4.66 3.11 9.27
C ASP A 73 -6.02 3.43 8.62
N HIS A 74 -6.09 4.42 7.73
CA HIS A 74 -7.32 4.74 6.99
C HIS A 74 -7.84 3.58 6.14
N PHE A 75 -6.94 2.89 5.42
CA PHE A 75 -7.31 1.73 4.62
C PHE A 75 -7.74 0.54 5.48
N GLU A 76 -7.07 0.30 6.61
CA GLU A 76 -7.50 -0.72 7.56
C GLU A 76 -8.88 -0.42 8.13
N GLU A 77 -9.17 0.83 8.50
CA GLU A 77 -10.50 1.24 8.98
C GLU A 77 -11.58 1.13 7.90
N MET A 78 -11.28 1.51 6.66
CA MET A 78 -12.24 1.46 5.55
C MET A 78 -12.57 0.02 5.12
N TRP A 79 -11.67 -0.93 5.36
CA TRP A 79 -11.80 -2.33 4.93
C TRP A 79 -12.12 -3.33 6.05
N GLN A 80 -12.34 -2.85 7.28
CA GLN A 80 -13.03 -3.60 8.35
C GLN A 80 -14.46 -3.95 7.91
#